data_AF-A0A9P0KNN6-F1
#
_entry.id   AF-A0A9P0KNN6-F1
#
_cell.length_a   1.000
_cell.length_b   1.000
_cell.length_c   1.000
_cell.angle_alpha   90.00
_cell.angle_beta   90.00
_cell.angle_gamma   90.00
#
_symmetry.space_group_name_H-M   'P 1'
#
loop_
_entity.id
_entity.type
_entity.pdbx_description
1 polymer ?
#
loop_
_entity_poly.entity_id
_entity_poly.type
_entity_poly.pdbx_seq_one_letter_code
_entity_poly.pdbx_strand_id
1 'polypeptide(L)'
;MKESHGTSVLEPLCEDNLKTRVLEENIENCFWLGRKKNEQRSVLFTVNSHNLKMKFLRNRKLLKGSGITLTEDMSPARYNLYQKTVQKWGKQNTWFYNGEIWLKLREKKLQIKTEEDLNNMAQ
;
A
#
# COMPACT_ATOMS: atom_id res chain seq x y z
N MET A 1 20.08 -11.10 6.80
CA MET A 1 21.11 -10.11 6.39
C MET A 1 20.36 -8.82 6.08
N LYS A 2 20.52 -7.76 6.88
CA LYS A 2 19.92 -6.45 6.55
C LYS A 2 20.74 -5.85 5.42
N GLU A 3 20.19 -5.73 4.22
CA GLU A 3 20.85 -4.96 3.16
C GLU A 3 20.74 -3.47 3.52
N SER A 4 21.84 -2.92 4.05
CA SER A 4 21.94 -1.55 4.58
C SER A 4 21.62 -0.43 3.57
N HIS A 5 21.55 -0.73 2.27
CA HIS A 5 21.39 0.26 1.21
C HIS A 5 19.94 0.70 0.97
N GLY A 6 18.94 -0.06 1.43
CA GLY A 6 17.54 0.31 1.27
C GLY A 6 17.10 1.38 2.29
N THR A 7 17.57 1.27 3.53
CA THR A 7 17.22 2.17 4.63
C THR A 7 17.64 3.61 4.35
N SER A 8 18.82 3.82 3.74
CA SER A 8 19.36 5.15 3.43
C SER A 8 18.51 5.95 2.44
N VAL A 9 17.67 5.28 1.62
CA VAL A 9 16.73 5.94 0.71
C VAL A 9 15.39 6.18 1.38
N LEU A 10 15.00 5.36 2.35
CA LEU A 10 13.71 5.47 3.04
C LEU A 10 13.65 6.67 3.98
N GLU A 11 14.72 6.93 4.74
CA GLU A 11 14.71 8.03 5.72
C GLU A 11 14.41 9.40 5.06
N PRO A 12 15.15 9.85 4.03
CA PRO A 12 14.86 11.12 3.36
C PRO A 12 13.46 11.13 2.72
N LEU A 13 13.07 10.04 2.06
CA LEU A 13 11.75 9.94 1.41
C LEU A 13 10.61 10.05 2.42
N CYS A 14 10.73 9.41 3.57
CA CYS A 14 9.72 9.45 4.62
C CYS A 14 9.62 10.83 5.28
N GLU A 15 10.74 11.50 5.51
CA GLU A 15 10.76 12.84 6.10
C GLU A 15 10.29 13.91 5.12
N ASP A 16 10.84 13.92 3.91
CA ASP A 16 10.59 14.95 2.90
C ASP A 16 9.19 14.83 2.32
N ASN A 17 8.76 13.62 1.95
CA ASN A 17 7.52 13.41 1.21
C ASN A 17 6.36 12.93 2.09
N LEU A 18 6.62 12.12 3.12
CA LEU A 18 5.55 11.58 3.99
C LEU A 18 5.40 12.33 5.33
N LYS A 19 6.24 13.34 5.59
CA LYS A 19 6.25 14.12 6.84
C LYS A 19 6.23 13.21 8.08
N THR A 20 6.98 12.12 8.00
CA THR A 20 7.05 11.08 9.03
C THR A 20 8.51 10.77 9.28
N ARG A 21 8.99 11.11 10.47
CA ARG A 21 10.30 10.69 10.97
C ARG A 21 10.33 9.16 11.12
N VAL A 22 11.38 8.55 10.62
CA VAL A 22 11.65 7.11 10.67
C VAL A 22 13.10 6.95 11.08
N LEU A 23 13.36 6.06 12.02
CA LEU A 23 14.71 5.70 12.45
C LEU A 23 15.00 4.25 12.01
N GLU A 24 16.27 3.88 11.90
CA GLU A 24 16.68 2.54 11.51
C GLU A 24 16.05 1.45 12.39
N GLU A 25 15.88 1.68 13.70
CA GLU A 25 15.24 0.72 14.60
C GLU A 25 13.75 0.50 14.32
N ASN A 26 13.10 1.41 13.57
CA ASN A 26 11.72 1.24 13.15
C ASN A 26 11.58 0.27 11.97
N ILE A 27 12.67 0.04 11.22
CA ILE A 27 12.70 -0.82 10.04
C ILE A 27 13.23 -2.21 10.42
N GLU A 28 12.40 -3.23 10.25
CA GLU A 28 12.78 -4.62 10.53
C GLU A 28 13.50 -5.23 9.33
N ASN A 29 12.90 -5.09 8.14
CA ASN A 29 13.43 -5.59 6.88
C ASN A 29 13.31 -4.51 5.81
N CYS A 30 14.29 -4.42 4.93
CA CYS A 30 14.26 -3.54 3.77
C CYS A 30 15.11 -4.14 2.66
N PHE A 31 14.55 -4.28 1.47
CA PHE A 31 15.25 -4.87 0.33
C PHE A 31 14.70 -4.30 -0.98
N TRP A 32 15.59 -4.24 -1.97
CA TRP A 32 15.22 -3.88 -3.33
C TRP A 32 14.54 -5.07 -4.01
N LEU A 33 13.38 -4.85 -4.61
CA LEU A 33 12.75 -5.84 -5.46
C LEU A 33 13.53 -5.99 -6.78
N GLY A 34 13.40 -7.16 -7.40
CA GLY A 34 14.03 -7.46 -8.67
C GLY A 34 13.72 -6.41 -9.74
N ARG A 35 14.71 -6.12 -10.59
CA ARG A 35 14.58 -5.09 -11.62
C ARG A 35 13.74 -5.62 -12.79
N LYS A 36 12.66 -4.93 -13.12
CA LYS A 36 12.01 -5.08 -14.43
C LYS A 36 12.75 -4.25 -15.48
N LYS A 37 12.74 -4.70 -16.74
CA LYS A 37 13.44 -4.02 -17.84
C LYS A 37 12.93 -2.57 -17.94
N ASN A 38 13.85 -1.61 -17.93
CA ASN A 38 13.58 -0.16 -18.03
C ASN A 38 12.75 0.46 -16.89
N GLU A 39 12.60 -0.21 -15.74
CA GLU A 39 11.91 0.34 -14.57
C GLU A 39 12.88 0.62 -13.41
N GLN A 40 12.54 1.64 -12.61
CA GLN A 40 13.18 1.82 -11.30
C GLN A 40 12.80 0.66 -10.39
N ARG A 41 13.74 0.21 -9.55
CA ARG A 41 13.47 -0.87 -8.60
C ARG A 41 12.58 -0.34 -7.48
N SER A 42 11.53 -1.08 -7.15
CA SER A 42 10.74 -0.81 -5.95
C SER A 42 11.49 -1.29 -4.70
N VAL A 43 11.26 -0.62 -3.57
CA VAL A 43 11.72 -1.06 -2.24
C VAL A 43 10.56 -1.75 -1.52
N LEU A 44 10.80 -2.94 -0.99
CA LEU A 44 9.90 -3.59 -0.05
C LEU A 44 10.51 -3.54 1.34
N PHE A 45 9.73 -3.08 2.32
CA PHE A 45 10.17 -2.96 3.70
C PHE A 45 9.06 -3.31 4.69
N THR A 46 9.47 -3.73 5.89
CA THR A 46 8.57 -3.96 7.02
C THR A 46 8.97 -3.05 8.18
N VAL A 47 7.98 -2.65 8.97
CA VAL A 47 8.18 -1.81 10.15
C VAL A 47 7.71 -2.50 11.41
N ASN A 48 8.39 -2.23 12.52
CA ASN A 48 8.13 -2.85 13.82
C ASN A 48 6.82 -2.41 14.49
N SER A 49 6.13 -1.41 13.91
CA SER A 49 4.95 -0.80 14.50
C SER A 49 3.80 -0.72 13.51
N HIS A 50 2.68 -1.32 13.88
CA HIS A 50 1.42 -1.17 13.15
C HIS A 50 1.02 0.30 13.03
N ASN A 51 1.17 1.09 14.10
CA ASN A 51 0.83 2.52 14.08
C ASN A 51 1.69 3.30 13.08
N LEU A 52 2.97 2.97 12.96
CA LEU A 52 3.85 3.59 11.98
C LEU A 52 3.44 3.23 10.54
N LYS A 53 3.15 1.95 10.28
CA LYS A 53 2.59 1.50 9.00
C LYS A 53 1.33 2.29 8.64
N MET A 54 0.40 2.41 9.58
CA MET A 54 -0.85 3.15 9.36
C MET A 54 -0.61 4.65 9.11
N LYS A 55 0.39 5.25 9.75
CA LYS A 55 0.82 6.63 9.49
C LYS A 55 1.30 6.80 8.05
N PHE A 56 2.16 5.90 7.55
CA PHE A 56 2.59 5.94 6.14
C PHE A 56 1.42 5.80 5.18
N LEU A 57 0.53 4.83 5.41
CA LEU A 57 -0.62 4.60 4.52
C LEU A 57 -1.58 5.80 4.49
N ARG A 58 -1.74 6.51 5.61
CA ARG A 58 -2.53 7.75 5.67
C ARG A 58 -1.87 8.91 4.93
N ASN A 59 -0.54 9.01 5.05
CA ASN A 59 0.24 10.10 4.46
C ASN A 59 0.62 9.86 2.99
N ARG A 60 0.42 8.67 2.43
CA ARG A 60 0.72 8.35 1.01
C ARG A 60 0.09 9.32 0.01
N LYS A 61 -1.01 9.98 0.37
CA LYS A 61 -1.64 11.03 -0.47
C LYS A 61 -0.71 12.22 -0.73
N LEU A 62 0.28 12.46 0.14
CA LEU A 62 1.29 13.51 -0.02
C LEU A 62 2.29 13.19 -1.15
N LEU A 63 2.36 11.94 -1.60
CA LEU A 63 3.17 11.52 -2.75
C LEU A 63 2.50 11.86 -4.09
N LYS A 64 1.28 12.38 -4.10
CA LYS A 64 0.58 12.71 -5.35
C LYS A 64 1.37 13.79 -6.10
N GLY A 65 1.79 13.47 -7.32
CA GLY A 65 2.57 14.35 -8.17
C GLY A 65 4.09 14.22 -8.02
N SER A 66 4.59 13.43 -7.08
CA SER A 66 6.04 13.22 -6.91
C SER A 66 6.63 12.12 -7.81
N GLY A 67 5.78 11.38 -8.54
CA GLY A 67 6.20 10.20 -9.30
C GLY A 67 6.46 8.95 -8.45
N ILE A 68 6.29 9.04 -7.12
CA ILE A 68 6.50 7.93 -6.18
C ILE A 68 5.13 7.36 -5.77
N THR A 69 5.03 6.03 -5.69
CA THR A 69 3.86 5.35 -5.15
C THR A 69 4.21 4.54 -3.92
N LEU A 70 3.38 4.64 -2.88
CA LEU A 70 3.44 3.76 -1.71
C LEU A 70 2.18 2.88 -1.67
N THR A 71 2.38 1.57 -1.74
CA THR A 71 1.31 0.56 -1.68
C THR A 71 1.57 -0.43 -0.57
N GLU A 72 0.52 -0.86 0.11
CA GLU A 72 0.60 -1.99 1.03
C GLU A 72 0.69 -3.29 0.22
N ASP A 73 1.54 -4.21 0.67
CA ASP A 73 1.66 -5.53 0.03
C ASP A 73 0.40 -6.36 0.26
N MET A 74 0.00 -7.12 -0.77
CA MET A 74 -1.21 -7.93 -0.76
C MET A 74 -0.85 -9.39 -1.01
N SER A 75 -1.48 -10.31 -0.28
CA SER A 75 -1.43 -11.72 -0.65
C SER A 75 -2.07 -11.94 -2.04
N PRO A 76 -1.66 -12.97 -2.81
CA PRO A 76 -2.23 -13.23 -4.14
C PRO A 76 -3.75 -13.35 -4.14
N ALA A 77 -4.34 -13.98 -3.11
CA ALA A 77 -5.78 -14.09 -2.96
C ALA A 77 -6.47 -12.73 -2.77
N ARG A 78 -5.90 -11.87 -1.91
CA ARG A 78 -6.40 -10.50 -1.70
C ARG A 78 -6.25 -9.65 -2.95
N TYR A 79 -5.11 -9.75 -3.63
CA TYR A 79 -4.88 -9.03 -4.88
C TYR A 79 -5.90 -9.42 -5.96
N ASN A 80 -6.19 -10.71 -6.12
CA ASN A 80 -7.21 -11.19 -7.06
C ASN A 80 -8.61 -10.62 -6.72
N LEU A 81 -9.02 -10.71 -5.46
CA LEU A 81 -10.31 -10.14 -5.02
C LEU A 81 -10.37 -8.61 -5.24
N TYR A 82 -9.26 -7.91 -5.00
CA TYR A 82 -9.15 -6.47 -5.26
C TYR A 82 -9.30 -6.17 -6.75
N GLN A 83 -8.64 -6.91 -7.63
CA GLN A 83 -8.76 -6.75 -9.09
C GLN A 83 -10.19 -6.99 -9.57
N LYS A 84 -10.85 -8.07 -9.10
CA LYS A 84 -12.28 -8.34 -9.41
C LYS A 84 -13.19 -7.20 -8.94
N THR A 85 -12.95 -6.66 -7.75
CA THR A 85 -13.71 -5.53 -7.21
C THR A 85 -13.52 -4.27 -8.06
N VAL A 86 -12.27 -3.95 -8.43
CA VAL A 86 -11.93 -2.83 -9.32
C VAL A 86 -12.55 -3.00 -10.70
N GLN A 87 -12.54 -4.21 -11.26
CA GLN A 87 -13.13 -4.50 -12.56
C GLN A 87 -14.64 -4.24 -12.56
N LYS A 88 -15.33 -4.57 -11.45
CA LYS A 88 -16.78 -4.39 -11.34
C LYS A 88 -17.21 -2.96 -11.02
N TRP A 89 -16.50 -2.28 -10.12
CA TRP A 89 -16.96 -1.00 -9.54
C TRP A 89 -16.05 0.21 -9.81
N GLY A 90 -14.91 -0.01 -10.45
CA GLY A 90 -13.92 1.00 -10.75
C GLY A 90 -12.93 1.26 -9.62
N LYS A 91 -11.72 1.67 -10.00
CA LYS A 91 -10.61 1.98 -9.09
C LYS A 91 -10.89 3.21 -8.21
N GLN A 92 -11.66 4.17 -8.72
CA GLN A 92 -12.06 5.38 -7.99
C GLN A 92 -12.95 5.08 -6.77
N ASN A 93 -13.66 3.95 -6.81
CA ASN A 93 -14.56 3.51 -5.74
C ASN A 93 -13.94 2.42 -4.87
N THR A 94 -12.78 1.88 -5.23
CA THR A 94 -12.19 0.71 -4.57
C THR A 94 -10.79 1.04 -4.05
N TRP A 95 -10.51 0.74 -2.78
CA TRP A 95 -9.17 0.91 -2.24
C TRP A 95 -8.81 -0.22 -1.28
N PHE A 96 -7.51 -0.49 -1.18
CA PHE A 96 -6.96 -1.38 -0.17
C PHE A 96 -6.35 -0.55 0.96
N TYR A 97 -6.64 -0.96 2.19
CA TYR A 97 -6.14 -0.29 3.39
C TYR A 97 -6.17 -1.24 4.57
N ASN A 98 -5.03 -1.42 5.21
CA ASN A 98 -4.86 -2.22 6.41
C ASN A 98 -5.26 -3.69 6.23
N GLY A 99 -4.83 -4.32 5.13
CA GLY A 99 -5.19 -5.71 4.86
C GLY A 99 -6.62 -5.91 4.31
N GLU A 100 -7.40 -4.83 4.19
CA GLU A 100 -8.82 -4.88 3.84
C GLU A 100 -9.11 -4.19 2.51
N ILE A 101 -10.04 -4.76 1.75
CA ILE A 101 -10.58 -4.15 0.54
C ILE A 101 -11.85 -3.40 0.91
N TRP A 102 -11.91 -2.15 0.51
CA TRP A 102 -13.02 -1.26 0.76
C TRP A 102 -13.60 -0.75 -0.55
N LEU A 103 -14.93 -0.67 -0.60
CA LEU A 103 -15.72 -0.21 -1.72
C LEU A 103 -16.60 0.95 -1.28
N LYS A 104 -16.60 2.06 -2.01
CA LYS A 104 -17.55 3.17 -1.86
C LYS A 104 -18.70 2.98 -2.84
N LEU A 105 -19.91 2.74 -2.32
CA LEU A 105 -21.15 2.75 -3.08
C LEU A 105 -22.02 3.90 -2.59
N ARG A 106 -22.24 4.89 -3.46
CA ARG A 106 -22.91 6.15 -3.10
C ARG A 106 -22.22 6.76 -1.87
N GLU A 107 -22.93 6.98 -0.77
CA GLU A 107 -22.37 7.51 0.48
C GLU A 107 -21.94 6.44 1.50
N LYS A 108 -22.04 5.15 1.15
CA LYS A 108 -21.65 4.05 2.04
C LYS A 108 -20.28 3.50 1.69
N LYS A 109 -19.51 3.14 2.72
CA LYS A 109 -18.26 2.39 2.61
C LYS A 109 -18.50 0.98 3.10
N LEU A 110 -18.20 0.00 2.26
CA LEU A 110 -18.42 -1.42 2.51
C LEU A 110 -17.08 -2.15 2.45
N GLN A 111 -16.89 -3.12 3.33
CA GLN A 111 -15.73 -3.99 3.30
C GLN A 111 -16.03 -5.21 2.44
N ILE A 112 -15.11 -5.55 1.54
CA ILE A 112 -15.19 -6.76 0.70
C ILE A 112 -14.24 -7.80 1.29
N LYS A 113 -14.79 -8.87 1.86
CA LYS A 113 -14.04 -9.98 2.45
C LYS A 113 -13.96 -11.16 1.49
N THR A 114 -15.01 -11.39 0.71
CA THR A 114 -15.17 -12.53 -0.20
C THR A 114 -15.66 -12.10 -1.59
N GLU A 115 -15.65 -13.03 -2.55
CA GLU A 115 -16.28 -12.82 -3.86
C GLU A 115 -17.81 -12.78 -3.76
N GLU A 116 -18.40 -13.41 -2.76
CA GLU A 116 -19.85 -13.37 -2.52
C GLU A 116 -20.31 -11.96 -2.11
N ASP A 117 -19.54 -11.29 -1.24
CA ASP A 117 -19.79 -9.88 -0.88
C ASP A 117 -19.86 -8.99 -2.13
N LEU A 118 -19.01 -9.25 -3.12
CA LEU A 118 -18.99 -8.51 -4.37
C LEU A 118 -20.25 -8.73 -5.21
N ASN A 119 -20.85 -9.92 -5.14
CA ASN A 119 -22.05 -10.29 -5.90
C ASN A 119 -23.33 -9.76 -5.24
N ASN A 120 -23.39 -9.78 -3.92
CA ASN A 120 -24.57 -9.37 -3.16
C ASN A 120 -24.78 -7.85 -3.11
N MET A 121 -23.80 -7.04 -3.53
CA MET A 121 -23.88 -5.57 -3.55
C MET A 121 -24.47 -4.99 -4.85
N ALA A 122 -24.97 -5.83 -5.76
CA ALA A 122 -25.57 -5.42 -7.04
C ALA A 122 -27.09 -5.13 -6.98
N GLN A 123 -27.67 -4.97 -5.79
CA GLN A 123 -29.10 -4.65 -5.60
C GLN A 123 -29.33 -3.17 -5.28
#